data_AF-A0A953TG98-F1
#
_entry.id   AF-A0A953TG98-F1
#
_cell.length_a   1.000
_cell.length_b   1.000
_cell.length_c   1.000
_cell.angle_alpha   90.00
_cell.angle_beta   90.00
_cell.angle_gamma   90.00
#
_symmetry.space_group_name_H-M   'P 1'
#
loop_
_entity.id
_entity.type
_entity.pdbx_description
1 polymer ?
#
loop_
_entity_poly.entity_id
_entity_poly.type
_entity_poly.pdbx_seq_one_letter_code
_entity_poly.pdbx_strand_id
1 'polypeptide(L)' 'MATGAPILPVSLRGARKFLRDETILPRPSSVTITLSPPIAPRAAGSDPSASADWHELIRLRDACREAIARHAGEPLL' A
#
# COMPACT_ATOMS: atom_id res chain seq x y z
N MET A 1 19.15 -0.88 2.70
CA MET A 1 18.96 -1.78 3.86
C MET A 1 17.47 -1.99 4.06
N ALA A 2 17.00 -3.25 4.07
CA ALA A 2 15.63 -3.57 4.46
C ALA A 2 15.54 -3.54 5.99
N THR A 3 14.56 -2.85 6.55
CA THR A 3 14.46 -2.60 8.01
C THR A 3 13.79 -3.73 8.79
N GLY A 4 13.27 -4.76 8.12
CA GLY A 4 12.49 -5.83 8.75
C GLY A 4 11.14 -5.39 9.33
N ALA A 5 10.79 -4.11 9.21
CA ALA A 5 9.58 -3.54 9.80
C ALA A 5 8.32 -3.98 9.01
N PRO A 6 7.21 -4.29 9.70
CA PRO A 6 5.95 -4.56 9.04
C PRO A 6 5.39 -3.32 8.35
N ILE A 7 4.76 -3.50 7.19
CA ILE A 7 4.10 -2.43 6.43
C ILE A 7 2.60 -2.44 6.72
N LEU A 8 2.02 -1.28 7.04
CA LEU A 8 0.58 -1.12 7.25
C LEU A 8 -0.08 -0.54 5.98
N PRO A 9 -0.84 -1.33 5.19
CA PRO A 9 -1.49 -0.79 4.00
C PRO A 9 -2.65 0.13 4.37
N VAL A 10 -2.65 1.35 3.81
CA VAL A 10 -3.69 2.38 4.04
C VAL A 10 -4.42 2.67 2.74
N SER A 11 -5.75 2.54 2.78
CA SER A 11 -6.60 2.82 1.62
C SER A 11 -7.40 4.09 1.82
N LEU A 12 -7.43 4.95 0.80
CA LEU A 12 -8.20 6.19 0.78
C LEU A 12 -9.28 6.10 -0.29
N ARG A 13 -10.54 6.16 0.11
CA ARG A 13 -11.69 6.21 -0.81
C ARG A 13 -12.35 7.58 -0.75
N GLY A 14 -12.55 8.20 -1.91
CA GLY A 14 -13.23 9.50 -2.02
C GLY A 14 -12.33 10.73 -1.94
N ALA A 15 -11.03 10.56 -1.69
CA ALA A 15 -10.08 11.69 -1.61
C ALA A 15 -10.09 12.57 -2.87
N ARG A 16 -10.09 11.98 -4.08
CA ARG A 16 -10.18 12.74 -5.35
C ARG A 16 -11.53 13.41 -5.60
N LYS A 17 -12.60 12.96 -4.93
CA LYS A 17 -13.91 13.63 -4.96
C LYS A 17 -13.90 14.87 -4.07
N PHE A 18 -13.26 14.75 -2.90
CA PHE A 18 -13.06 15.84 -1.95
C PHE A 18 -12.14 16.93 -2.51
N LEU A 19 -10.95 16.56 -2.97
CA LEU A 19 -9.99 17.48 -3.58
C LEU A 19 -9.30 16.77 -4.73
N ARG A 20 -9.54 17.25 -5.95
CA ARG A 20 -8.90 16.68 -7.14
C ARG A 20 -7.52 17.31 -7.29
N ASP A 21 -6.62 16.55 -7.89
CA ASP A 21 -5.33 17.08 -8.32
C ASP A 21 -5.50 18.34 -9.18
N GLU A 22 -4.56 19.28 -9.06
CA GLU A 22 -4.59 20.59 -9.73
C GLU A 22 -5.79 21.49 -9.37
N THR A 23 -6.49 21.24 -8.25
CA THR A 23 -7.57 22.10 -7.75
C THR A 23 -7.28 22.59 -6.34
N ILE A 24 -7.72 23.81 -6.03
CA ILE A 24 -7.49 24.44 -4.71
C ILE A 24 -8.74 24.51 -3.83
N LEU A 25 -9.94 24.42 -4.43
CA LEU A 25 -11.21 24.50 -3.71
C LEU A 25 -11.78 23.09 -3.47
N PRO A 26 -11.85 22.60 -2.22
CA PRO A 26 -12.43 21.30 -1.93
C PRO A 26 -13.95 21.28 -2.18
N ARG A 27 -14.45 20.11 -2.55
CA ARG A 27 -15.88 19.79 -2.70
C ARG A 27 -16.30 18.91 -1.51
N PRO A 28 -17.07 19.43 -0.53
CA PRO A 28 -17.48 18.67 0.64
C PRO A 28 -18.08 17.30 0.27
N SER A 29 -17.41 16.25 0.72
CA SER A 29 -17.78 14.85 0.48
C SER A 29 -17.08 13.97 1.51
N SER A 30 -17.58 12.74 1.72
CA SER A 30 -16.97 11.80 2.66
C SER A 30 -15.67 11.22 2.10
N VAL A 31 -14.64 11.16 2.95
CA VAL A 31 -13.41 10.41 2.71
C VAL A 31 -13.34 9.26 3.71
N THR A 32 -13.17 8.03 3.22
CA THR A 32 -13.03 6.85 4.07
C THR A 32 -11.58 6.39 4.09
N ILE A 33 -11.02 6.23 5.29
CA ILE A 33 -9.68 5.70 5.53
C ILE A 33 -9.81 4.28 6.07
N THR A 34 -9.19 3.31 5.40
CA THR A 34 -9.17 1.92 5.86
C THR A 34 -7.74 1.49 6.16
N LEU A 35 -7.50 1.04 7.39
CA LEU A 35 -6.24 0.46 7.83
C LEU A 35 -6.36 -1.07 7.71
N SER A 36 -5.58 -1.66 6.80
CA SER A 36 -5.52 -3.12 6.67
C SER A 36 -4.58 -3.73 7.72
N PRO A 37 -4.66 -5.04 8.00
CA PRO A 37 -3.68 -5.69 8.86
C PRO A 37 -2.23 -5.46 8.38
N PRO A 38 -1.26 -5.30 9.29
CA PRO A 38 0.15 -5.18 8.92
C PRO A 38 0.65 -6.40 8.15
N ILE A 39 1.49 -6.17 7.13
CA ILE A 39 2.14 -7.20 6.33
C ILE A 39 3.63 -7.19 6.70
N ALA A 40 4.08 -8.25 7.37
CA ALA A 40 5.47 -8.41 7.73
C ALA A 40 6.31 -8.90 6.52
N PRO A 41 7.57 -8.46 6.41
CA PRO A 41 8.52 -9.12 5.53
C PRO A 41 8.75 -10.55 6.03
N ARG A 42 8.94 -11.48 5.09
CA ARG A 42 9.43 -12.82 5.42
C ARG A 42 10.86 -12.68 5.91
N ALA A 43 11.21 -13.43 6.96
CA ALA A 43 12.58 -13.47 7.43
C ALA A 43 13.49 -13.87 6.26
N ALA A 44 14.57 -13.11 6.03
CA ALA A 44 15.60 -13.53 5.10
C ALA A 44 16.13 -14.87 5.60
N GLY A 45 15.90 -15.94 4.82
CA GLY A 45 16.60 -17.20 5.04
C GLY A 45 18.10 -16.95 4.98
N SER A 46 18.89 -17.84 5.57
CA SER A 46 20.36 -17.78 5.64
C SER A 46 21.08 -17.88 4.28
N ASP A 47 20.38 -17.64 3.16
CA ASP A 47 20.90 -17.66 1.81
C ASP A 47 21.04 -16.20 1.29
N PRO A 48 22.27 -15.67 1.22
CA PRO A 48 22.55 -14.27 0.89
C PRO A 48 22.54 -14.00 -0.62
N SER A 49 21.82 -14.80 -1.42
CA SER A 49 21.66 -14.47 -2.84
C SER A 49 20.82 -13.19 -2.98
N ALA A 50 21.40 -12.17 -3.61
CA ALA A 50 20.74 -10.87 -3.83
C ALA A 50 19.40 -10.96 -4.59
N SER A 51 19.14 -12.10 -5.24
CA SER A 51 17.86 -12.39 -5.88
C SER A 51 16.75 -12.62 -4.85
N ALA A 52 16.99 -13.31 -3.73
CA ALA A 52 15.97 -13.61 -2.73
C ALA A 52 15.35 -12.33 -2.10
N ASP A 53 16.19 -11.33 -1.82
CA ASP A 53 15.76 -10.04 -1.27
C ASP A 53 14.86 -9.26 -2.24
N TRP A 54 15.16 -9.32 -3.53
CA TRP A 54 14.37 -8.63 -4.55
C TRP A 54 12.97 -9.24 -4.74
N HIS A 55 12.88 -10.58 -4.72
CA HIS A 55 11.59 -11.26 -4.79
C HIS A 55 10.70 -10.94 -3.58
N GLU A 56 11.31 -10.82 -2.40
CA GLU A 56 10.57 -10.44 -1.19
C GLU A 56 10.06 -9.00 -1.27
N LEU A 57 10.85 -8.06 -1.79
CA LEU A 57 10.40 -6.69 -2.03
C LEU A 57 9.22 -6.62 -3.01
N ILE A 58 9.27 -7.38 -4.12
CA ILE A 58 8.16 -7.46 -5.08
C ILE A 58 6.93 -8.06 -4.42
N ARG A 59 7.08 -9.19 -3.70
CA ARG A 59 5.97 -9.84 -2.98
C ARG A 59 5.29 -8.88 -2.00
N LEU A 60 6.09 -8.16 -1.21
CA LEU A 60 5.59 -7.22 -0.21
C LEU A 60 4.84 -6.06 -0.86
N ARG A 61 5.40 -5.50 -1.95
CA ARG A 61 4.75 -4.47 -2.76
C ARG A 61 3.40 -4.95 -3.29
N ASP A 62 3.38 -6.11 -3.95
CA ASP A 62 2.18 -6.62 -4.61
C ASP A 62 1.08 -6.95 -3.59
N ALA A 63 1.44 -7.58 -2.46
CA ALA A 63 0.50 -7.84 -1.36
C ALA A 63 -0.08 -6.54 -0.76
N CYS A 64 0.73 -5.48 -0.62
CA CYS A 64 0.25 -4.17 -0.18
C CYS A 64 -0.70 -3.55 -1.20
N ARG A 65 -0.38 -3.61 -2.50
CA ARG A 65 -1.22 -3.07 -3.58
C ARG A 65 -2.57 -3.76 -3.61
N GLU A 66 -2.61 -5.09 -3.49
CA GLU A 66 -3.85 -5.86 -3.42
C GLU A 66 -4.70 -5.49 -2.20
N ALA A 67 -4.07 -5.34 -1.02
CA ALA A 67 -4.78 -4.90 0.19
C ALA A 67 -5.39 -3.51 0.02
N ILE A 68 -4.66 -2.58 -0.60
CA ILE A 68 -5.14 -1.21 -0.84
C ILE A 68 -6.28 -1.19 -1.85
N ALA A 69 -6.14 -1.91 -2.97
CA ALA A 69 -7.12 -1.92 -4.04
C ALA A 69 -8.50 -2.41 -3.57
N ARG A 70 -8.55 -3.37 -2.64
CA ARG A 70 -9.81 -3.87 -2.04
C ARG A 70 -10.68 -2.78 -1.41
N HIS A 71 -10.07 -1.69 -0.91
CA HIS A 71 -10.80 -0.66 -0.14
C HIS A 71 -10.71 0.76 -0.75
N ALA A 72 -9.75 1.03 -1.64
CA ALA A 72 -9.58 2.34 -2.26
C ALA A 72 -10.77 2.76 -3.15
N GLY A 73 -11.54 1.79 -3.68
CA GLY A 73 -12.64 2.07 -4.60
C GLY A 73 -12.18 2.53 -5.99
N GLU A 74 -10.92 2.21 -6.34
CA GLU A 74 -10.30 2.42 -7.65
C GLU A 74 -9.80 1.07 -8.19
N PRO A 75 -9.79 0.85 -9.51
CA PRO A 75 -9.28 -0.39 -10.09
C PRO A 75 -7.77 -0.53 -9.87
N LEU A 76 -7.30 -1.77 -9.74
CA LEU A 76 -5.88 -2.08 -9.70
C LEU A 76 -5.29 -1.89 -11.11
N LEU A 77 -4.26 -1.05 -11.22
CA LEU A 77 -3.52 -0.78 -12.47
C LEU A 77 -2.25 -1.64 -12.59
#